data_AF-A0A0F7CU64-F1
#
_entry.id   AF-A0A0F7CU64-F1
#
_cell.length_a   1.000
_cell.length_b   1.000
_cell.length_c   1.000
_cell.angle_alpha   90.00
_cell.angle_beta   90.00
_cell.angle_gamma   90.00
#
_symmetry.space_group_name_H-M   'P 1'
#
loop_
_entity.id
_entity.type
_entity.pdbx_description
1 polymer ?
#
loop_
_entity_poly.entity_id
_entity_poly.type
_entity_poly.pdbx_seq_one_letter_code
_entity_poly.pdbx_strand_id
1 'polypeptide(L)'
;MDERSIEERIRKETERLAAERKRRTAKEAGETERRADAERLAAEARVTEEQRQKEAAAVEKTRLAEVLKTEVRIATAEDKAATVLSEKEQKRLAQQQAKDSEAARRRAETEAREQQRQAEHEARLKAESEKQAQKKADVQARLEKQEREKQARLAAEAENGAQKEAEQQAKIEKQKQEQSTREQAEAEKLVQKEAEIQARLEKQKQEQEAKEKIQAEKQAQKEAEQQAKIEKQRQEQADRDQAEAEKLVQKEAEIQARLEKQKQEQEAKEKIQAEKQAQKEAEQQTKIEKQKQEQAAREQAEAEKRARKESGGSPKPLPLAEPSPSVSSTSGPASNPVRLTPAGITPTLEAHEFDPGDYTLRLSGFSTASITLYKESLQQNDGLKLVMVSGGGGGIDLKLKVERPLRLPDLVSGLTNITNVDYKGNLITVNGKKG
;
A
#
# COMPACT_ATOMS: atom_id res chain seq x y z
N MET A 1 224.47 53.59 -83.50
CA MET A 1 223.58 52.52 -83.99
C MET A 1 222.50 53.19 -84.81
N ASP A 2 222.16 52.64 -85.96
CA ASP A 2 221.75 53.48 -87.08
C ASP A 2 220.30 53.97 -86.99
N GLU A 3 220.15 55.29 -86.86
CA GLU A 3 218.89 55.99 -86.56
C GLU A 3 217.81 55.75 -87.62
N ARG A 4 218.22 55.56 -88.90
CA ARG A 4 217.33 55.20 -90.02
C ARG A 4 216.49 53.94 -89.77
N SER A 5 216.98 53.00 -88.95
CA SER A 5 216.26 51.77 -88.60
C SER A 5 215.06 52.02 -87.66
N ILE A 6 215.09 53.12 -86.91
CA ILE A 6 214.02 53.50 -85.97
C ILE A 6 212.87 54.20 -86.73
N GLU A 7 213.20 55.12 -87.64
CA GLU A 7 212.19 55.85 -88.44
C GLU A 7 211.34 54.92 -89.30
N GLU A 8 211.94 53.93 -89.98
CA GLU A 8 211.19 52.98 -90.80
C GLU A 8 210.21 52.13 -89.97
N ARG A 9 210.57 51.83 -88.72
CA ARG A 9 209.73 51.07 -87.78
C ARG A 9 208.50 51.87 -87.36
N ILE A 10 208.69 53.15 -87.02
CA ILE A 10 207.60 54.08 -86.68
C ILE A 10 206.67 54.29 -87.88
N ARG A 11 207.21 54.40 -89.10
CA ARG A 11 206.40 54.52 -90.33
C ARG A 11 205.53 53.28 -90.58
N LYS A 12 206.08 52.06 -90.43
CA LYS A 12 205.30 50.81 -90.56
C LYS A 12 204.23 50.64 -89.48
N GLU A 13 204.49 51.09 -88.26
CA GLU A 13 203.51 50.99 -87.17
C GLU A 13 202.37 52.01 -87.31
N THR A 14 202.67 53.23 -87.76
CA THR A 14 201.65 54.25 -88.06
C THR A 14 200.76 53.89 -89.25
N GLU A 15 201.29 53.31 -90.33
CA GLU A 15 200.47 52.74 -91.41
C GLU A 15 199.57 51.59 -90.92
N ARG A 16 200.08 50.71 -90.05
CA ARG A 16 199.29 49.61 -89.48
C ARG A 16 198.12 50.10 -88.64
N LEU A 17 198.33 51.12 -87.80
CA LEU A 17 197.26 51.75 -87.00
C LEU A 17 196.23 52.49 -87.87
N ALA A 18 196.66 53.14 -88.95
CA ALA A 18 195.76 53.76 -89.93
C ALA A 18 194.87 52.72 -90.64
N ALA A 19 195.44 51.58 -91.04
CA ALA A 19 194.71 50.48 -91.66
C ALA A 19 193.71 49.82 -90.69
N GLU A 20 194.06 49.65 -89.41
CA GLU A 20 193.13 49.07 -88.41
C GLU A 20 191.95 50.01 -88.12
N ARG A 21 192.18 51.32 -87.98
CA ARG A 21 191.08 52.31 -87.82
C ARG A 21 190.09 52.23 -88.97
N LYS A 22 190.57 52.17 -90.22
CA LYS A 22 189.71 52.05 -91.42
C LYS A 22 188.88 50.77 -91.45
N ARG A 23 189.37 49.67 -90.86
CA ARG A 23 188.61 48.41 -90.72
C ARG A 23 187.53 48.47 -89.64
N ARG A 24 187.73 49.20 -88.54
CA ARG A 24 186.67 49.37 -87.50
C ARG A 24 185.51 50.21 -88.02
N THR A 25 185.79 51.38 -88.60
CA THR A 25 184.74 52.28 -89.13
C THR A 25 183.89 51.63 -90.21
N ALA A 26 184.48 50.76 -91.06
CA ALA A 26 183.75 50.01 -92.07
C ALA A 26 182.86 48.89 -91.49
N LYS A 27 183.19 48.36 -90.31
CA LYS A 27 182.42 47.30 -89.63
C LYS A 27 181.25 47.87 -88.83
N GLU A 28 181.46 48.98 -88.15
CA GLU A 28 180.42 49.66 -87.35
C GLU A 28 179.24 50.13 -88.24
N ALA A 29 179.53 50.71 -89.40
CA ALA A 29 178.51 51.14 -90.37
C ALA A 29 177.61 49.98 -90.85
N GLY A 30 178.20 48.79 -91.10
CA GLY A 30 177.45 47.60 -91.53
C GLY A 30 176.63 46.91 -90.42
N GLU A 31 176.88 47.24 -89.15
CA GLU A 31 176.09 46.76 -88.01
C GLU A 31 174.94 47.70 -87.65
N THR A 32 175.05 49.00 -87.94
CA THR A 32 173.93 49.95 -87.78
C THR A 32 172.79 49.73 -88.76
N GLU A 33 173.09 49.47 -90.04
CA GLU A 33 172.07 49.31 -91.10
C GLU A 33 171.18 48.08 -90.84
N ARG A 34 171.80 46.95 -90.47
CA ARG A 34 171.09 45.70 -90.13
C ARG A 34 170.18 45.79 -88.90
N ARG A 35 170.41 46.75 -88.00
CA ARG A 35 169.52 47.00 -86.86
C ARG A 35 168.24 47.72 -87.29
N ALA A 36 168.34 48.69 -88.21
CA ALA A 36 167.19 49.45 -88.69
C ALA A 36 166.17 48.56 -89.42
N ASP A 37 166.62 47.67 -90.31
CA ASP A 37 165.73 46.74 -91.01
C ASP A 37 165.05 45.73 -90.07
N ALA A 38 165.78 45.23 -89.06
CA ALA A 38 165.24 44.31 -88.06
C ALA A 38 164.15 44.97 -87.18
N GLU A 39 164.34 46.24 -86.80
CA GLU A 39 163.36 46.99 -86.03
C GLU A 39 162.10 47.32 -86.86
N ARG A 40 162.27 47.61 -88.16
CA ARG A 40 161.17 47.87 -89.08
C ARG A 40 160.27 46.64 -89.30
N LEU A 41 160.87 45.46 -89.48
CA LEU A 41 160.14 44.18 -89.55
C LEU A 41 159.40 43.86 -88.23
N ALA A 42 160.00 44.16 -87.09
CA ALA A 42 159.37 43.95 -85.78
C ALA A 42 158.16 44.87 -85.54
N ALA A 43 158.14 46.07 -86.13
CA ALA A 43 156.99 46.98 -86.06
C ALA A 43 155.80 46.46 -86.90
N GLU A 44 156.04 45.99 -88.12
CA GLU A 44 155.00 45.48 -89.03
C GLU A 44 154.32 44.20 -88.51
N ALA A 45 155.09 43.32 -87.85
CA ALA A 45 154.57 42.16 -87.14
C ALA A 45 153.59 42.53 -86.00
N ARG A 46 153.88 43.60 -85.23
CA ARG A 46 153.00 44.05 -84.14
C ARG A 46 151.66 44.60 -84.63
N VAL A 47 151.67 45.38 -85.72
CA VAL A 47 150.43 45.95 -86.30
C VAL A 47 149.51 44.84 -86.81
N THR A 48 150.06 43.83 -87.48
CA THR A 48 149.28 42.68 -87.99
C THR A 48 148.78 41.76 -86.87
N GLU A 49 149.51 41.62 -85.76
CA GLU A 49 149.02 40.91 -84.57
C GLU A 49 147.89 41.68 -83.86
N GLU A 50 148.01 43.00 -83.69
CA GLU A 50 146.97 43.84 -83.08
C GLU A 50 145.68 43.86 -83.90
N GLN A 51 145.77 43.83 -85.24
CA GLN A 51 144.60 43.67 -86.11
C GLN A 51 143.90 42.33 -85.89
N ARG A 52 144.64 41.21 -85.85
CA ARG A 52 144.04 39.88 -85.57
C ARG A 52 143.37 39.82 -84.19
N GLN A 53 143.95 40.44 -83.17
CA GLN A 53 143.34 40.49 -81.84
C GLN A 53 142.02 41.28 -81.85
N LYS A 54 141.94 42.39 -82.60
CA LYS A 54 140.71 43.17 -82.78
C LYS A 54 139.64 42.42 -83.55
N GLU A 55 140.00 41.69 -84.61
CA GLU A 55 139.07 40.84 -85.37
C GLU A 55 138.55 39.67 -84.52
N ALA A 56 139.43 38.99 -83.79
CA ALA A 56 139.04 37.91 -82.88
C ALA A 56 138.06 38.39 -81.80
N ALA A 57 138.32 39.53 -81.18
CA ALA A 57 137.42 40.14 -80.20
C ALA A 57 136.08 40.58 -80.81
N ALA A 58 136.05 41.02 -82.08
CA ALA A 58 134.81 41.34 -82.79
C ALA A 58 133.97 40.09 -83.09
N VAL A 59 134.61 38.99 -83.50
CA VAL A 59 133.94 37.69 -83.70
C VAL A 59 133.41 37.12 -82.38
N GLU A 60 134.19 37.17 -81.30
CA GLU A 60 133.76 36.73 -79.97
C GLU A 60 132.57 37.57 -79.48
N LYS A 61 132.65 38.90 -79.56
CA LYS A 61 131.55 39.81 -79.17
C LYS A 61 130.27 39.54 -79.97
N THR A 62 130.39 39.19 -81.25
CA THR A 62 129.25 38.82 -82.09
C THR A 62 128.64 37.49 -81.64
N ARG A 63 129.48 36.48 -81.36
CA ARG A 63 129.04 35.18 -80.83
C ARG A 63 128.35 35.30 -79.47
N LEU A 64 128.89 36.11 -78.56
CA LEU A 64 128.27 36.40 -77.25
C LEU A 64 126.92 37.11 -77.41
N ALA A 65 126.80 38.05 -78.36
CA ALA A 65 125.53 38.70 -78.65
C ALA A 65 124.47 37.73 -79.22
N GLU A 66 124.86 36.72 -80.00
CA GLU A 66 123.94 35.66 -80.45
C GLU A 66 123.54 34.72 -79.30
N VAL A 67 124.47 34.33 -78.43
CA VAL A 67 124.18 33.51 -77.24
C VAL A 67 123.16 34.21 -76.33
N LEU A 68 123.41 35.47 -75.95
CA LEU A 68 122.46 36.28 -75.16
C LEU A 68 121.09 36.41 -75.84
N LYS A 69 121.06 36.54 -77.17
CA LYS A 69 119.82 36.60 -77.96
C LYS A 69 119.08 35.26 -78.00
N THR A 70 119.77 34.12 -77.86
CA THR A 70 119.13 32.81 -77.66
C THR A 70 118.66 32.60 -76.23
N GLU A 71 119.43 33.01 -75.22
CA GLU A 71 119.06 32.92 -73.80
C GLU A 71 117.80 33.73 -73.50
N VAL A 72 117.71 34.98 -73.97
CA VAL A 72 116.51 35.81 -73.84
C VAL A 72 115.30 35.20 -74.56
N ARG A 73 115.50 34.47 -75.67
CA ARG A 73 114.42 33.73 -76.35
C ARG A 73 113.97 32.48 -75.60
N ILE A 74 114.89 31.81 -74.90
CA ILE A 74 114.57 30.65 -74.04
C ILE A 74 113.80 31.15 -72.82
N ALA A 75 114.33 32.12 -72.06
CA ALA A 75 113.66 32.68 -70.89
C ALA A 75 112.25 33.22 -71.22
N THR A 76 112.09 33.98 -72.31
CA THR A 76 110.76 34.48 -72.74
C THR A 76 109.84 33.42 -73.36
N ALA A 77 110.32 32.20 -73.60
CA ALA A 77 109.50 31.03 -73.91
C ALA A 77 109.14 30.25 -72.65
N GLU A 78 110.06 30.16 -71.68
CA GLU A 78 109.84 29.56 -70.36
C GLU A 78 108.80 30.35 -69.54
N ASP A 79 108.88 31.68 -69.51
CA ASP A 79 107.86 32.55 -68.90
C ASP A 79 106.45 32.33 -69.51
N LYS A 80 106.40 32.11 -70.84
CA LYS A 80 105.15 31.82 -71.56
C LYS A 80 104.65 30.41 -71.27
N ALA A 81 105.53 29.44 -71.12
CA ALA A 81 105.16 28.10 -70.70
C ALA A 81 104.64 28.10 -69.24
N ALA A 82 105.33 28.79 -68.34
CA ALA A 82 104.97 28.92 -66.93
C ALA A 82 103.62 29.64 -66.74
N THR A 83 103.36 30.73 -67.47
CA THR A 83 102.06 31.42 -67.43
C THR A 83 100.92 30.57 -68.00
N VAL A 84 101.12 29.88 -69.13
CA VAL A 84 100.12 28.96 -69.69
C VAL A 84 99.86 27.76 -68.78
N LEU A 85 100.87 27.23 -68.11
CA LEU A 85 100.71 26.18 -67.09
C LEU A 85 99.95 26.70 -65.86
N SER A 86 100.31 27.87 -65.34
CA SER A 86 99.62 28.50 -64.20
C SER A 86 98.15 28.77 -64.51
N GLU A 87 97.83 29.33 -65.68
CA GLU A 87 96.44 29.47 -66.14
C GLU A 87 95.70 28.13 -66.20
N LYS A 88 96.36 27.09 -66.71
CA LYS A 88 95.77 25.74 -66.84
C LYS A 88 95.52 25.12 -65.47
N GLU A 89 96.38 25.35 -64.49
CA GLU A 89 96.20 24.91 -63.10
C GLU A 89 95.10 25.71 -62.39
N GLN A 90 95.07 27.04 -62.53
CA GLN A 90 93.98 27.88 -62.03
C GLN A 90 92.63 27.46 -62.62
N LYS A 91 92.56 27.18 -63.93
CA LYS A 91 91.35 26.67 -64.61
C LYS A 91 90.94 25.29 -64.09
N ARG A 92 91.88 24.40 -63.76
CA ARG A 92 91.58 23.11 -63.11
C ARG A 92 91.09 23.26 -61.68
N LEU A 93 91.69 24.15 -60.88
CA LEU A 93 91.28 24.45 -59.51
C LEU A 93 89.87 25.06 -59.47
N ALA A 94 89.60 26.05 -60.34
CA ALA A 94 88.26 26.64 -60.48
C ALA A 94 87.22 25.62 -60.93
N GLN A 95 87.55 24.74 -61.89
CA GLN A 95 86.64 23.66 -62.31
C GLN A 95 86.39 22.63 -61.19
N GLN A 96 87.40 22.35 -60.36
CA GLN A 96 87.25 21.45 -59.21
C GLN A 96 86.38 22.08 -58.12
N GLN A 97 86.66 23.33 -57.73
CA GLN A 97 85.82 24.11 -56.80
C GLN A 97 84.38 24.22 -57.29
N ALA A 98 84.15 24.43 -58.58
CA ALA A 98 82.80 24.45 -59.17
C ALA A 98 82.08 23.10 -58.97
N LYS A 99 82.74 21.96 -59.30
CA LYS A 99 82.19 20.61 -59.08
C LYS A 99 81.91 20.32 -57.61
N ASP A 100 82.82 20.70 -56.71
CA ASP A 100 82.68 20.46 -55.28
C ASP A 100 81.55 21.33 -54.70
N SER A 101 81.39 22.57 -55.17
CA SER A 101 80.25 23.43 -54.80
C SER A 101 78.91 22.90 -55.34
N GLU A 102 78.88 22.31 -56.54
CA GLU A 102 77.69 21.67 -57.09
C GLU A 102 77.35 20.38 -56.33
N ALA A 103 78.35 19.57 -55.99
CA ALA A 103 78.17 18.37 -55.17
C ALA A 103 77.67 18.72 -53.76
N ALA A 104 78.19 19.77 -53.14
CA ALA A 104 77.71 20.28 -51.86
C ALA A 104 76.26 20.78 -51.94
N ARG A 105 75.91 21.54 -53.00
CA ARG A 105 74.54 22.00 -53.25
C ARG A 105 73.57 20.83 -53.45
N ARG A 106 73.95 19.82 -54.25
CA ARG A 106 73.14 18.61 -54.47
C ARG A 106 72.92 17.83 -53.17
N ARG A 107 73.93 17.72 -52.30
CA ARG A 107 73.80 17.10 -50.96
C ARG A 107 72.82 17.86 -50.07
N ALA A 108 72.99 19.18 -49.96
CA ALA A 108 72.09 20.03 -49.19
C ALA A 108 70.64 19.98 -49.71
N GLU A 109 70.44 19.88 -51.03
CA GLU A 109 69.12 19.68 -51.64
C GLU A 109 68.51 18.32 -51.30
N THR A 110 69.30 17.24 -51.32
CA THR A 110 68.82 15.91 -50.88
C THR A 110 68.50 15.87 -49.39
N GLU A 111 69.35 16.45 -48.54
CA GLU A 111 69.16 16.51 -47.08
C GLU A 111 67.91 17.33 -46.73
N ALA A 112 67.72 18.51 -47.34
CA ALA A 112 66.52 19.31 -47.15
C ALA A 112 65.24 18.58 -47.62
N ARG A 113 65.32 17.82 -48.72
CA ARG A 113 64.18 17.04 -49.24
C ARG A 113 63.86 15.82 -48.37
N GLU A 114 64.86 15.21 -47.73
CA GLU A 114 64.65 14.15 -46.75
C GLU A 114 64.07 14.69 -45.44
N GLN A 115 64.57 15.81 -44.93
CA GLN A 115 63.97 16.51 -43.79
C GLN A 115 62.51 16.91 -44.06
N GLN A 116 62.20 17.43 -45.26
CA GLN A 116 60.84 17.75 -45.67
C GLN A 116 59.92 16.50 -45.65
N ARG A 117 60.40 15.37 -46.18
CA ARG A 117 59.65 14.09 -46.15
C ARG A 117 59.45 13.55 -44.74
N GLN A 118 60.44 13.69 -43.86
CA GLN A 118 60.33 13.29 -42.45
C GLN A 118 59.28 14.15 -41.73
N ALA A 119 59.31 15.47 -41.92
CA ALA A 119 58.32 16.39 -41.38
C ALA A 119 56.90 16.13 -41.92
N GLU A 120 56.74 15.85 -43.21
CA GLU A 120 55.47 15.48 -43.83
C GLU A 120 54.93 14.15 -43.25
N HIS A 121 55.81 13.16 -43.08
CA HIS A 121 55.45 11.87 -42.49
C HIS A 121 55.04 12.00 -41.02
N GLU A 122 55.77 12.78 -40.22
CA GLU A 122 55.43 13.04 -38.82
C GLU A 122 54.12 13.83 -38.69
N ALA A 123 53.91 14.84 -39.53
CA ALA A 123 52.65 15.58 -39.60
C ALA A 123 51.47 14.68 -39.99
N ARG A 124 51.67 13.75 -40.94
CA ARG A 124 50.67 12.74 -41.31
C ARG A 124 50.36 11.78 -40.17
N LEU A 125 51.37 11.29 -39.44
CA LEU A 125 51.17 10.43 -38.27
C LEU A 125 50.39 11.16 -37.15
N LYS A 126 50.71 12.43 -36.88
CA LYS A 126 49.97 13.27 -35.92
C LYS A 126 48.52 13.47 -36.36
N ALA A 127 48.28 13.86 -37.62
CA ALA A 127 46.92 14.04 -38.14
C ALA A 127 46.11 12.73 -38.20
N GLU A 128 46.76 11.57 -38.33
CA GLU A 128 46.09 10.28 -38.24
C GLU A 128 45.77 9.89 -36.79
N SER A 129 46.68 10.11 -35.85
CA SER A 129 46.43 9.84 -34.42
C SER A 129 45.33 10.75 -33.86
N GLU A 130 45.29 12.02 -34.27
CA GLU A 130 44.22 12.97 -33.95
C GLU A 130 42.86 12.51 -34.51
N LYS A 131 42.80 12.07 -35.78
CA LYS A 131 41.58 11.49 -36.36
C LYS A 131 41.14 10.21 -35.66
N GLN A 132 42.07 9.39 -35.16
CA GLN A 132 41.73 8.21 -34.34
C GLN A 132 41.21 8.61 -32.96
N ALA A 133 41.78 9.64 -32.31
CA ALA A 133 41.30 10.17 -31.04
C ALA A 133 39.89 10.78 -31.18
N GLN A 134 39.67 11.60 -32.21
CA GLN A 134 38.37 12.20 -32.51
C GLN A 134 37.28 11.14 -32.78
N LYS A 135 37.60 10.08 -33.54
CA LYS A 135 36.68 8.94 -33.74
C LYS A 135 36.35 8.21 -32.45
N LYS A 136 37.32 8.02 -31.55
CA LYS A 136 37.08 7.40 -30.23
C LYS A 136 36.17 8.27 -29.36
N ALA A 137 36.40 9.59 -29.34
CA ALA A 137 35.58 10.54 -28.61
C ALA A 137 34.12 10.60 -29.14
N ASP A 138 33.92 10.62 -30.46
CA ASP A 138 32.58 10.58 -31.07
C ASP A 138 31.83 9.29 -30.74
N VAL A 139 32.50 8.13 -30.83
CA VAL A 139 31.92 6.84 -30.43
C VAL A 139 31.57 6.80 -28.94
N GLN A 140 32.42 7.34 -28.07
CA GLN A 140 32.13 7.44 -26.63
C GLN A 140 30.94 8.35 -26.34
N ALA A 141 30.91 9.56 -26.91
CA ALA A 141 29.79 10.50 -26.75
C ALA A 141 28.47 9.91 -27.29
N ARG A 142 28.52 9.13 -28.37
CA ARG A 142 27.35 8.44 -28.94
C ARG A 142 26.86 7.30 -28.04
N LEU A 143 27.76 6.53 -27.42
CA LEU A 143 27.41 5.50 -26.44
C LEU A 143 26.80 6.12 -25.18
N GLU A 144 27.45 7.13 -24.60
CA GLU A 144 26.97 7.86 -23.41
C GLU A 144 25.57 8.48 -23.66
N LYS A 145 25.34 9.04 -24.85
CA LYS A 145 24.01 9.51 -25.27
C LYS A 145 22.99 8.38 -25.36
N GLN A 146 23.36 7.22 -25.90
CA GLN A 146 22.47 6.07 -26.01
C GLN A 146 22.13 5.46 -24.63
N GLU A 147 23.07 5.48 -23.69
CA GLU A 147 22.85 5.03 -22.31
C GLU A 147 21.94 5.99 -21.55
N ARG A 148 22.13 7.32 -21.69
CA ARG A 148 21.19 8.33 -21.18
C ARG A 148 19.79 8.16 -21.77
N GLU A 149 19.65 7.88 -23.06
CA GLU A 149 18.35 7.64 -23.68
C GLU A 149 17.69 6.36 -23.15
N LYS A 150 18.44 5.28 -22.95
CA LYS A 150 17.93 4.05 -22.32
C LYS A 150 17.47 4.29 -20.89
N GLN A 151 18.25 5.02 -20.07
CA GLN A 151 17.87 5.37 -18.70
C GLN A 151 16.60 6.24 -18.67
N ALA A 152 16.50 7.23 -19.56
CA ALA A 152 15.31 8.08 -19.68
C ALA A 152 14.06 7.28 -20.10
N ARG A 153 14.20 6.33 -21.04
CA ARG A 153 13.11 5.42 -21.44
C ARG A 153 12.67 4.53 -20.26
N LEU A 154 13.60 3.92 -19.54
CA LEU A 154 13.29 3.07 -18.38
C LEU A 154 12.63 3.86 -17.23
N ALA A 155 13.06 5.10 -16.99
CA ALA A 155 12.43 5.99 -16.01
C ALA A 155 10.99 6.34 -16.41
N ALA A 156 10.76 6.72 -17.68
CA ALA A 156 9.43 7.03 -18.19
C ALA A 156 8.50 5.79 -18.24
N GLU A 157 9.06 4.59 -18.48
CA GLU A 157 8.31 3.33 -18.43
C GLU A 157 7.91 2.97 -16.99
N ALA A 158 8.81 3.17 -16.01
CA ALA A 158 8.49 2.99 -14.59
C ALA A 158 7.44 4.01 -14.09
N GLU A 159 7.53 5.28 -14.51
CA GLU A 159 6.54 6.31 -14.21
C GLU A 159 5.16 5.97 -14.80
N ASN A 160 5.11 5.55 -16.07
CA ASN A 160 3.88 5.07 -16.71
C ASN A 160 3.33 3.79 -16.04
N GLY A 161 4.20 2.93 -15.51
CA GLY A 161 3.82 1.76 -14.73
C GLY A 161 3.12 2.17 -13.44
N ALA A 162 3.78 2.98 -12.62
CA ALA A 162 3.22 3.49 -11.36
C ALA A 162 1.92 4.28 -11.56
N GLN A 163 1.82 5.08 -12.62
CA GLN A 163 0.60 5.82 -12.93
C GLN A 163 -0.58 4.90 -13.27
N LYS A 164 -0.36 3.84 -14.07
CA LYS A 164 -1.38 2.83 -14.38
C LYS A 164 -1.76 2.00 -13.16
N GLU A 165 -0.81 1.69 -12.29
CA GLU A 165 -1.07 0.94 -11.06
C GLU A 165 -1.90 1.76 -10.07
N ALA A 166 -1.61 3.07 -9.93
CA ALA A 166 -2.43 4.00 -9.18
C ALA A 166 -3.84 4.18 -9.78
N GLU A 167 -3.98 4.26 -11.11
CA GLU A 167 -5.30 4.32 -11.78
C GLU A 167 -6.11 3.04 -11.52
N GLN A 168 -5.47 1.86 -11.58
CA GLN A 168 -6.12 0.59 -11.26
C GLN A 168 -6.54 0.50 -9.78
N GLN A 169 -5.68 0.94 -8.84
CA GLN A 169 -6.03 0.99 -7.42
C GLN A 169 -7.23 1.91 -7.17
N ALA A 170 -7.22 3.13 -7.71
CA ALA A 170 -8.34 4.07 -7.60
C ALA A 170 -9.64 3.52 -8.22
N LYS A 171 -9.54 2.76 -9.32
CA LYS A 171 -10.68 2.10 -9.95
C LYS A 171 -11.24 0.95 -9.12
N ILE A 172 -10.38 0.15 -8.48
CA ILE A 172 -10.76 -0.93 -7.55
C ILE A 172 -11.41 -0.35 -6.29
N GLU A 173 -10.85 0.72 -5.73
CA GLU A 173 -11.40 1.39 -4.54
C GLU A 173 -12.76 2.03 -4.85
N LYS A 174 -12.91 2.69 -6.00
CA LYS A 174 -14.22 3.19 -6.47
C LYS A 174 -15.24 2.06 -6.66
N GLN A 175 -14.84 0.91 -7.20
CA GLN A 175 -15.73 -0.26 -7.30
C GLN A 175 -16.14 -0.82 -5.94
N LYS A 176 -15.23 -0.90 -4.97
CA LYS A 176 -15.56 -1.28 -3.58
C LYS A 176 -16.52 -0.30 -2.93
N GLN A 177 -16.32 1.01 -3.14
CA GLN A 177 -17.19 2.03 -2.59
C GLN A 177 -18.60 1.98 -3.22
N GLU A 178 -18.70 1.78 -4.54
CA GLU A 178 -19.99 1.59 -5.22
C GLU A 178 -20.69 0.28 -4.81
N GLN A 179 -19.93 -0.82 -4.64
CA GLN A 179 -20.49 -2.08 -4.13
C GLN A 179 -21.02 -1.89 -2.70
N SER A 180 -20.26 -1.24 -1.81
CA SER A 180 -20.68 -1.01 -0.43
C SER A 180 -21.94 -0.15 -0.33
N THR A 181 -22.09 0.89 -1.17
CA THR A 181 -23.33 1.69 -1.20
C THR A 181 -24.52 0.93 -1.79
N ARG A 182 -24.30 -0.01 -2.73
CA ARG A 182 -25.35 -0.93 -3.20
C ARG A 182 -25.78 -1.91 -2.11
N GLU A 183 -24.84 -2.51 -1.39
CA GLU A 183 -25.10 -3.43 -0.27
C GLU A 183 -25.86 -2.73 0.87
N GLN A 184 -25.49 -1.50 1.22
CA GLN A 184 -26.23 -0.67 2.18
C GLN A 184 -27.66 -0.37 1.69
N ALA A 185 -27.83 0.04 0.44
CA ALA A 185 -29.16 0.34 -0.12
C ALA A 185 -30.03 -0.91 -0.32
N GLU A 186 -29.45 -2.10 -0.43
CA GLU A 186 -30.18 -3.37 -0.46
C GLU A 186 -30.57 -3.82 0.96
N ALA A 187 -29.67 -3.69 1.94
CA ALA A 187 -29.98 -3.93 3.35
C ALA A 187 -31.10 -3.00 3.86
N GLU A 188 -31.07 -1.71 3.52
CA GLU A 188 -32.13 -0.75 3.89
C GLU A 188 -33.49 -1.15 3.28
N LYS A 189 -33.51 -1.62 2.02
CA LYS A 189 -34.73 -2.15 1.38
C LYS A 189 -35.24 -3.44 2.03
N LEU A 190 -34.36 -4.29 2.57
CA LEU A 190 -34.77 -5.47 3.32
C LEU A 190 -35.41 -5.08 4.66
N VAL A 191 -34.81 -4.13 5.39
CA VAL A 191 -35.39 -3.58 6.64
C VAL A 191 -36.75 -2.92 6.38
N GLN A 192 -36.90 -2.14 5.31
CA GLN A 192 -38.18 -1.53 4.93
C GLN A 192 -39.25 -2.60 4.61
N LYS A 193 -38.89 -3.67 3.87
CA LYS A 193 -39.81 -4.79 3.60
C LYS A 193 -40.20 -5.55 4.86
N GLU A 194 -39.25 -5.79 5.77
CA GLU A 194 -39.54 -6.48 7.02
C GLU A 194 -40.48 -5.66 7.91
N ALA A 195 -40.27 -4.34 8.00
CA ALA A 195 -41.18 -3.41 8.68
C ALA A 195 -42.59 -3.39 8.04
N GLU A 196 -42.69 -3.39 6.70
CA GLU A 196 -43.99 -3.48 5.99
C GLU A 196 -44.71 -4.81 6.30
N ILE A 197 -43.98 -5.93 6.32
CA ILE A 197 -44.52 -7.25 6.66
C ILE A 197 -44.99 -7.26 8.12
N GLN A 198 -44.21 -6.75 9.07
CA GLN A 198 -44.60 -6.68 10.49
C GLN A 198 -45.86 -5.82 10.68
N ALA A 199 -45.91 -4.62 10.10
CA ALA A 199 -47.08 -3.74 10.17
C ALA A 199 -48.34 -4.37 9.56
N ARG A 200 -48.19 -5.12 8.46
CA ARG A 200 -49.29 -5.88 7.84
C ARG A 200 -49.78 -7.03 8.73
N LEU A 201 -48.86 -7.74 9.39
CA LEU A 201 -49.16 -8.87 10.27
C LEU A 201 -49.83 -8.39 11.58
N GLU A 202 -49.39 -7.27 12.13
CA GLU A 202 -50.05 -6.62 13.28
C GLU A 202 -51.46 -6.13 12.92
N LYS A 203 -51.63 -5.46 11.77
CA LYS A 203 -52.95 -5.07 11.27
C LYS A 203 -53.88 -6.28 11.07
N GLN A 204 -53.35 -7.41 10.57
CA GLN A 204 -54.11 -8.65 10.44
C GLN A 204 -54.52 -9.23 11.80
N LYS A 205 -53.65 -9.18 12.82
CA LYS A 205 -54.01 -9.56 14.20
C LYS A 205 -55.13 -8.69 14.76
N GLN A 206 -55.04 -7.37 14.61
CA GLN A 206 -56.09 -6.45 15.06
C GLN A 206 -57.43 -6.72 14.35
N GLU A 207 -57.41 -7.06 13.05
CA GLU A 207 -58.61 -7.44 12.30
C GLU A 207 -59.20 -8.79 12.77
N GLN A 208 -58.36 -9.75 13.15
CA GLN A 208 -58.82 -11.01 13.76
C GLN A 208 -59.42 -10.79 15.15
N GLU A 209 -58.73 -10.06 16.03
CA GLU A 209 -59.21 -9.77 17.39
C GLU A 209 -60.54 -8.98 17.37
N ALA A 210 -60.70 -8.06 16.41
CA ALA A 210 -61.97 -7.36 16.18
C ALA A 210 -63.09 -8.32 15.73
N LYS A 211 -62.80 -9.27 14.83
CA LYS A 211 -63.77 -10.29 14.39
C LYS A 211 -64.15 -11.27 15.50
N GLU A 212 -63.20 -11.66 16.35
CA GLU A 212 -63.44 -12.50 17.52
C GLU A 212 -64.30 -11.77 18.56
N LYS A 213 -64.04 -10.49 18.84
CA LYS A 213 -64.90 -9.67 19.72
C LYS A 213 -66.33 -9.55 19.18
N ILE A 214 -66.49 -9.31 17.88
CA ILE A 214 -67.82 -9.26 17.23
C ILE A 214 -68.53 -10.63 17.26
N GLN A 215 -67.79 -11.74 17.15
CA GLN A 215 -68.37 -13.08 17.32
C GLN A 215 -68.79 -13.35 18.77
N ALA A 216 -67.95 -12.99 19.76
CA ALA A 216 -68.24 -13.16 21.17
C ALA A 216 -69.46 -12.32 21.61
N GLU A 217 -69.54 -11.05 21.19
CA GLU A 217 -70.69 -10.18 21.43
C GLU A 217 -71.97 -10.76 20.81
N LYS A 218 -71.90 -11.21 19.55
CA LYS A 218 -73.03 -11.83 18.85
C LYS A 218 -73.44 -13.18 19.43
N GLN A 219 -72.53 -13.89 20.10
CA GLN A 219 -72.85 -15.12 20.81
C GLN A 219 -73.48 -14.83 22.18
N ALA A 220 -72.92 -13.90 22.96
CA ALA A 220 -73.54 -13.43 24.20
C ALA A 220 -74.95 -12.86 23.98
N GLN A 221 -75.18 -12.14 22.88
CA GLN A 221 -76.50 -11.65 22.48
C GLN A 221 -77.48 -12.80 22.21
N LYS A 222 -77.05 -13.87 21.54
CA LYS A 222 -77.88 -15.08 21.32
C LYS A 222 -78.17 -15.83 22.60
N GLU A 223 -77.20 -15.94 23.51
CA GLU A 223 -77.37 -16.61 24.80
C GLU A 223 -78.36 -15.82 25.69
N ALA A 224 -78.28 -14.49 25.69
CA ALA A 224 -79.26 -13.62 26.34
C ALA A 224 -80.67 -13.72 25.70
N GLU A 225 -80.78 -13.76 24.37
CA GLU A 225 -82.07 -13.97 23.67
C GLU A 225 -82.68 -15.34 24.01
N GLN A 226 -81.86 -16.40 24.08
CA GLN A 226 -82.31 -17.73 24.49
C GLN A 226 -82.77 -17.76 25.95
N GLN A 227 -82.03 -17.13 26.88
CA GLN A 227 -82.44 -17.02 28.28
C GLN A 227 -83.77 -16.25 28.42
N ALA A 228 -83.92 -15.11 27.75
CA ALA A 228 -85.17 -14.35 27.75
C ALA A 228 -86.35 -15.15 27.17
N LYS A 229 -86.10 -15.99 26.16
CA LYS A 229 -87.12 -16.88 25.58
C LYS A 229 -87.50 -18.03 26.53
N ILE A 230 -86.55 -18.63 27.22
CA ILE A 230 -86.78 -19.68 28.23
C ILE A 230 -87.58 -19.11 29.41
N GLU A 231 -87.22 -17.92 29.89
CA GLU A 231 -87.91 -17.29 31.02
C GLU A 231 -89.33 -16.89 30.64
N LYS A 232 -89.55 -16.40 29.41
CA LYS A 232 -90.90 -16.16 28.88
C LYS A 232 -91.73 -17.45 28.78
N GLN A 233 -91.14 -18.58 28.37
CA GLN A 233 -91.82 -19.87 28.35
C GLN A 233 -92.15 -20.38 29.76
N ARG A 234 -91.28 -20.14 30.74
CA ARG A 234 -91.57 -20.42 32.16
C ARG A 234 -92.75 -19.61 32.69
N GLN A 235 -92.79 -18.31 32.41
CA GLN A 235 -93.91 -17.46 32.81
C GLN A 235 -95.22 -17.93 32.16
N GLU A 236 -95.23 -18.15 30.84
CA GLU A 236 -96.43 -18.63 30.14
C GLU A 236 -96.90 -20.01 30.64
N GLN A 237 -95.98 -20.87 31.10
CA GLN A 237 -96.34 -22.14 31.71
C GLN A 237 -96.86 -21.98 33.15
N ALA A 238 -96.26 -21.12 33.98
CA ALA A 238 -96.76 -20.80 35.32
C ALA A 238 -98.18 -20.18 35.27
N ASP A 239 -98.42 -19.28 34.31
CA ASP A 239 -99.74 -18.67 34.08
C ASP A 239 -100.79 -19.73 33.68
N ARG A 240 -100.40 -20.75 32.89
CA ARG A 240 -101.26 -21.88 32.52
C ARG A 240 -101.53 -22.81 33.71
N ASP A 241 -100.49 -23.17 34.46
CA ASP A 241 -100.59 -24.06 35.62
C ASP A 241 -101.48 -23.43 36.71
N GLN A 242 -101.38 -22.11 36.93
CA GLN A 242 -102.31 -21.36 37.79
C GLN A 242 -103.75 -21.39 37.23
N ALA A 243 -103.94 -21.13 35.92
CA ALA A 243 -105.26 -21.14 35.30
C ALA A 243 -105.90 -22.55 35.23
N GLU A 244 -105.12 -23.63 35.35
CA GLU A 244 -105.63 -24.99 35.53
C GLU A 244 -105.95 -25.28 37.02
N ALA A 245 -105.13 -24.82 37.96
CA ALA A 245 -105.43 -24.91 39.39
C ALA A 245 -106.75 -24.18 39.75
N GLU A 246 -106.98 -22.97 39.22
CA GLU A 246 -108.24 -22.24 39.42
C GLU A 246 -109.47 -23.02 38.87
N LYS A 247 -109.32 -23.71 37.72
CA LYS A 247 -110.38 -24.57 37.17
C LYS A 247 -110.63 -25.83 38.00
N LEU A 248 -109.60 -26.38 38.65
CA LEU A 248 -109.74 -27.51 39.57
C LEU A 248 -110.50 -27.08 40.83
N VAL A 249 -110.15 -25.92 41.42
CA VAL A 249 -110.87 -25.34 42.56
C VAL A 249 -112.34 -25.04 42.22
N GLN A 250 -112.62 -24.49 41.04
CA GLN A 250 -114.00 -24.28 40.58
C GLN A 250 -114.80 -25.58 40.43
N LYS A 251 -114.19 -26.63 39.85
CA LYS A 251 -114.82 -27.97 39.75
C LYS A 251 -115.06 -28.60 41.12
N GLU A 252 -114.12 -28.46 42.05
CA GLU A 252 -114.28 -28.99 43.40
C GLU A 252 -115.42 -28.28 44.15
N ALA A 253 -115.51 -26.95 44.04
CA ALA A 253 -116.63 -26.18 44.57
C ALA A 253 -117.98 -26.57 43.94
N GLU A 254 -118.04 -26.81 42.62
CA GLU A 254 -119.25 -27.31 41.94
C GLU A 254 -119.66 -28.71 42.45
N ILE A 255 -118.69 -29.61 42.65
CA ILE A 255 -118.92 -30.95 43.19
C ILE A 255 -119.42 -30.87 44.64
N GLN A 256 -118.84 -30.01 45.49
CA GLN A 256 -119.29 -29.81 46.87
C GLN A 256 -120.71 -29.23 46.93
N ALA A 257 -121.02 -28.19 46.13
CA ALA A 257 -122.36 -27.63 46.05
C ALA A 257 -123.41 -28.63 45.56
N ARG A 258 -123.03 -29.53 44.63
CA ARG A 258 -123.88 -30.62 44.14
C ARG A 258 -124.12 -31.69 45.22
N LEU A 259 -123.09 -32.05 46.00
CA LEU A 259 -123.19 -32.96 47.14
C LEU A 259 -124.08 -32.40 48.26
N GLU A 260 -123.93 -31.12 48.59
CA GLU A 260 -124.76 -30.46 49.60
C GLU A 260 -126.24 -30.39 49.18
N LYS A 261 -126.50 -30.02 47.92
CA LYS A 261 -127.86 -30.07 47.34
C LYS A 261 -128.44 -31.49 47.37
N GLN A 262 -127.64 -32.53 47.12
CA GLN A 262 -128.08 -33.92 47.21
C GLN A 262 -128.39 -34.34 48.65
N LYS A 263 -127.61 -33.89 49.65
CA LYS A 263 -127.93 -34.10 51.07
C LYS A 263 -129.24 -33.42 51.48
N GLN A 264 -129.47 -32.18 51.05
CA GLN A 264 -130.74 -31.48 51.32
C GLN A 264 -131.94 -32.20 50.68
N GLU A 265 -131.77 -32.77 49.48
CA GLU A 265 -132.82 -33.59 48.84
C GLU A 265 -133.06 -34.93 49.56
N GLN A 266 -132.02 -35.52 50.19
CA GLN A 266 -132.17 -36.68 51.06
C GLN A 266 -132.88 -36.34 52.37
N GLU A 267 -132.46 -35.29 53.09
CA GLU A 267 -133.16 -34.85 54.31
C GLU A 267 -134.64 -34.51 54.04
N ALA A 268 -134.95 -33.88 52.91
CA ALA A 268 -136.32 -33.57 52.53
C ALA A 268 -137.15 -34.86 52.33
N LYS A 269 -136.57 -35.88 51.68
CA LYS A 269 -137.22 -37.19 51.52
C LYS A 269 -137.39 -37.93 52.84
N GLU A 270 -136.37 -37.92 53.71
CA GLU A 270 -136.45 -38.52 55.04
C GLU A 270 -137.48 -37.83 55.93
N LYS A 271 -137.57 -36.48 55.89
CA LYS A 271 -138.63 -35.72 56.60
C LYS A 271 -140.03 -36.10 56.10
N ILE A 272 -140.25 -36.19 54.79
CA ILE A 272 -141.54 -36.63 54.20
C ILE A 272 -141.85 -38.09 54.57
N GLN A 273 -140.82 -38.94 54.66
CA GLN A 273 -140.97 -40.35 55.03
C GLN A 273 -141.31 -40.51 56.53
N ALA A 274 -140.64 -39.76 57.40
CA ALA A 274 -140.92 -39.69 58.83
C ALA A 274 -142.31 -39.09 59.13
N GLU A 275 -142.73 -38.05 58.39
CA GLU A 275 -144.08 -37.48 58.49
C GLU A 275 -145.16 -38.51 58.12
N LYS A 276 -144.97 -39.26 57.03
CA LYS A 276 -145.83 -40.40 56.67
C LYS A 276 -145.82 -41.52 57.70
N GLN A 277 -144.73 -41.69 58.44
CA GLN A 277 -144.60 -42.72 59.47
C GLN A 277 -145.34 -42.30 60.75
N ALA A 278 -145.14 -41.06 61.20
CA ALA A 278 -145.89 -40.44 62.29
C ALA A 278 -147.40 -40.38 61.99
N GLN A 279 -147.81 -40.09 60.75
CA GLN A 279 -149.22 -40.10 60.35
C GLN A 279 -149.85 -41.50 60.42
N LYS A 280 -149.10 -42.55 60.03
CA LYS A 280 -149.53 -43.96 60.22
C LYS A 280 -149.59 -44.36 61.69
N GLU A 281 -148.63 -43.93 62.49
CA GLU A 281 -148.63 -44.19 63.94
C GLU A 281 -149.80 -43.46 64.62
N ALA A 282 -150.18 -42.26 64.19
CA ALA A 282 -151.37 -41.56 64.64
C ALA A 282 -152.69 -42.26 64.21
N GLU A 283 -152.78 -42.79 62.98
CA GLU A 283 -153.92 -43.64 62.58
C GLU A 283 -154.01 -44.94 63.39
N GLN A 284 -152.87 -45.57 63.72
CA GLN A 284 -152.85 -46.76 64.57
C GLN A 284 -153.20 -46.43 66.02
N GLN A 285 -152.66 -45.34 66.58
CA GLN A 285 -153.00 -44.88 67.93
C GLN A 285 -154.48 -44.53 68.04
N THR A 286 -155.08 -43.81 67.08
CA THR A 286 -156.52 -43.52 67.11
C THR A 286 -157.40 -44.75 66.92
N LYS A 287 -156.96 -45.79 66.18
CA LYS A 287 -157.64 -47.10 66.17
C LYS A 287 -157.55 -47.82 67.52
N ILE A 288 -156.35 -47.89 68.11
CA ILE A 288 -156.09 -48.54 69.39
C ILE A 288 -156.82 -47.81 70.52
N GLU A 289 -156.85 -46.48 70.49
CA GLU A 289 -157.53 -45.63 71.46
C GLU A 289 -159.05 -45.74 71.32
N LYS A 290 -159.60 -45.86 70.11
CA LYS A 290 -161.03 -46.13 69.90
C LYS A 290 -161.44 -47.51 70.41
N GLN A 291 -160.64 -48.56 70.18
CA GLN A 291 -160.88 -49.88 70.80
C GLN A 291 -160.71 -49.84 72.33
N LYS A 292 -159.73 -49.09 72.85
CA LYS A 292 -159.55 -48.88 74.29
C LYS A 292 -160.69 -48.08 74.90
N GLN A 293 -161.31 -47.12 74.21
CA GLN A 293 -162.50 -46.44 74.71
C GLN A 293 -163.71 -47.39 74.77
N GLU A 294 -163.85 -48.29 73.80
CA GLU A 294 -164.92 -49.31 73.79
C GLU A 294 -164.74 -50.37 74.90
N GLN A 295 -163.49 -50.77 75.22
CA GLN A 295 -163.20 -51.61 76.39
C GLN A 295 -163.27 -50.84 77.72
N ALA A 296 -162.72 -49.64 77.80
CA ALA A 296 -162.74 -48.83 79.02
C ALA A 296 -164.17 -48.43 79.41
N ALA A 297 -165.08 -48.20 78.45
CA ALA A 297 -166.50 -47.98 78.73
C ALA A 297 -167.19 -49.20 79.38
N ARG A 298 -166.62 -50.41 79.25
CA ARG A 298 -167.03 -51.61 80.01
C ARG A 298 -166.29 -51.73 81.34
N GLU A 299 -164.97 -51.57 81.36
CA GLU A 299 -164.18 -51.81 82.59
C GLU A 299 -164.32 -50.68 83.63
N GLN A 300 -164.52 -49.42 83.21
CA GLN A 300 -164.83 -48.29 84.11
C GLN A 300 -166.23 -48.36 84.71
N ALA A 301 -167.08 -49.30 84.28
CA ALA A 301 -168.38 -49.55 84.91
C ALA A 301 -168.28 -50.49 86.13
N GLU A 302 -167.19 -51.26 86.26
CA GLU A 302 -167.13 -52.40 87.20
C GLU A 302 -165.84 -52.49 88.05
N ALA A 303 -164.67 -52.12 87.51
CA ALA A 303 -163.38 -52.39 88.16
C ALA A 303 -162.74 -51.17 88.88
N GLU A 304 -163.13 -49.94 88.54
CA GLU A 304 -162.37 -48.72 88.91
C GLU A 304 -163.32 -47.53 89.15
N LYS A 305 -163.24 -46.71 90.21
CA LYS A 305 -162.60 -46.74 91.54
C LYS A 305 -163.59 -45.97 92.45
N ARG A 306 -163.97 -46.39 93.65
CA ARG A 306 -163.38 -47.35 94.60
C ARG A 306 -161.87 -47.17 94.84
N ALA A 307 -161.55 -45.93 95.26
CA ALA A 307 -160.34 -45.55 96.00
C ALA A 307 -158.98 -45.65 95.30
N ARG A 308 -158.39 -44.46 95.06
CA ARG A 308 -157.07 -44.04 95.60
C ARG A 308 -155.93 -45.08 95.68
N LYS A 309 -154.81 -44.80 95.00
CA LYS A 309 -153.52 -44.38 95.60
C LYS A 309 -152.43 -44.09 94.53
N GLU A 310 -151.41 -43.31 94.93
CA GLU A 310 -150.02 -43.11 94.42
C GLU A 310 -149.69 -43.35 92.90
N SER A 311 -149.10 -42.45 92.07
CA SER A 311 -147.88 -41.58 92.09
C SER A 311 -146.52 -42.32 91.97
N GLY A 312 -145.46 -41.97 91.21
CA GLY A 312 -145.10 -40.91 90.21
C GLY A 312 -143.54 -40.84 89.99
N GLY A 313 -142.95 -40.32 88.88
CA GLY A 313 -141.46 -40.25 88.67
C GLY A 313 -140.93 -39.65 87.31
N SER A 314 -139.61 -39.40 87.10
CA SER A 314 -139.00 -38.84 85.82
C SER A 314 -137.47 -39.11 85.45
N PRO A 315 -136.46 -38.17 85.39
CA PRO A 315 -135.63 -37.96 84.14
C PRO A 315 -134.06 -37.64 84.20
N LYS A 316 -133.38 -37.43 83.00
CA LYS A 316 -132.21 -36.48 82.61
C LYS A 316 -130.71 -36.95 82.17
N PRO A 317 -129.82 -36.11 81.46
CA PRO A 317 -128.72 -36.48 80.44
C PRO A 317 -127.31 -35.65 80.29
N LEU A 318 -126.47 -35.72 79.15
CA LEU A 318 -125.48 -34.73 78.45
C LEU A 318 -123.97 -35.12 77.83
N PRO A 319 -122.88 -34.29 77.46
CA PRO A 319 -122.04 -34.34 76.13
C PRO A 319 -120.47 -33.85 75.89
N LEU A 320 -119.83 -33.97 74.65
CA LEU A 320 -118.76 -33.14 73.83
C LEU A 320 -117.10 -33.11 73.90
N ALA A 321 -116.28 -32.76 72.79
CA ALA A 321 -114.85 -32.09 72.61
C ALA A 321 -113.52 -32.60 71.71
N GLU A 322 -112.33 -31.83 71.51
CA GLU A 322 -111.05 -31.91 70.52
C GLU A 322 -109.48 -31.68 71.05
N PRO A 323 -108.18 -31.36 70.46
CA PRO A 323 -107.41 -30.78 69.19
C PRO A 323 -105.86 -31.24 68.65
N SER A 324 -104.74 -30.40 68.33
CA SER A 324 -103.50 -30.58 67.33
C SER A 324 -101.92 -30.01 67.45
N PRO A 325 -100.84 -30.13 66.49
CA PRO A 325 -99.24 -29.98 66.59
C PRO A 325 -98.19 -29.17 65.55
N SER A 326 -96.75 -29.28 65.49
CA SER A 326 -95.64 -28.47 64.64
C SER A 326 -94.02 -28.89 64.42
N VAL A 327 -93.02 -28.19 63.66
CA VAL A 327 -91.53 -28.59 63.16
C VAL A 327 -90.30 -27.56 62.66
N SER A 328 -88.90 -27.85 62.51
CA SER A 328 -87.65 -27.22 61.67
C SER A 328 -86.06 -27.39 62.13
N SER A 329 -84.75 -27.05 61.65
CA SER A 329 -83.79 -26.69 60.41
C SER A 329 -82.16 -26.37 60.62
N THR A 330 -81.09 -26.36 59.65
CA THR A 330 -79.50 -26.14 59.82
C THR A 330 -78.38 -25.76 58.63
N SER A 331 -76.97 -25.53 58.79
CA SER A 331 -75.82 -25.12 57.75
C SER A 331 -74.16 -25.25 57.97
N GLY A 332 -73.10 -24.74 57.15
CA GLY A 332 -71.51 -24.92 57.20
C GLY A 332 -70.30 -24.12 56.33
N PRO A 333 -68.89 -24.38 56.34
CA PRO A 333 -67.61 -23.50 55.96
C PRO A 333 -66.21 -23.96 55.12
N ALA A 334 -64.98 -23.23 55.02
CA ALA A 334 -63.67 -23.41 54.12
C ALA A 334 -62.11 -22.91 54.45
N SER A 335 -60.97 -22.91 53.58
CA SER A 335 -59.40 -22.58 53.84
C SER A 335 -58.22 -22.32 52.69
N ASN A 336 -56.82 -22.06 52.90
CA ASN A 336 -55.64 -21.58 51.91
C ASN A 336 -53.98 -21.75 52.14
N PRO A 337 -52.93 -21.39 51.23
CA PRO A 337 -51.36 -21.69 51.20
C PRO A 337 -50.13 -20.68 50.64
N VAL A 338 -48.71 -20.94 50.66
CA VAL A 338 -47.46 -20.08 50.11
C VAL A 338 -45.87 -20.61 50.01
N ARG A 339 -44.76 -19.95 49.40
CA ARG A 339 -43.19 -20.29 49.39
C ARG A 339 -41.88 -19.28 49.18
N LEU A 340 -40.64 -19.55 48.52
CA LEU A 340 -39.16 -19.08 48.86
C LEU A 340 -37.88 -18.78 47.85
N THR A 341 -36.60 -18.43 48.32
CA THR A 341 -35.25 -17.99 47.65
C THR A 341 -33.82 -18.55 48.19
N PRO A 342 -32.60 -18.31 47.55
CA PRO A 342 -31.25 -17.99 48.23
C PRO A 342 -30.08 -17.24 47.39
N ALA A 343 -28.81 -17.05 47.90
CA ALA A 343 -27.70 -16.23 47.27
C ALA A 343 -26.18 -16.49 47.66
N GLY A 344 -25.20 -15.76 47.02
CA GLY A 344 -23.74 -15.60 47.39
C GLY A 344 -22.71 -15.61 46.19
N ILE A 345 -21.40 -15.23 46.20
CA ILE A 345 -20.42 -14.41 47.03
C ILE A 345 -19.14 -14.07 46.16
N THR A 346 -18.31 -13.03 46.43
CA THR A 346 -17.07 -12.62 45.65
C THR A 346 -15.95 -11.89 46.47
N PRO A 347 -14.69 -11.71 45.96
CA PRO A 347 -13.62 -10.95 46.62
C PRO A 347 -13.67 -9.41 46.37
N THR A 348 -13.25 -8.63 47.36
CA THR A 348 -13.31 -7.16 47.35
C THR A 348 -12.17 -6.50 46.56
N LEU A 349 -12.34 -6.35 45.24
CA LEU A 349 -11.68 -5.24 44.54
C LEU A 349 -12.41 -3.94 44.93
N GLU A 350 -11.67 -2.89 45.28
CA GLU A 350 -12.26 -1.56 45.39
C GLU A 350 -12.77 -1.10 44.02
N ALA A 351 -13.93 -0.44 44.00
CA ALA A 351 -14.65 -0.12 42.79
C ALA A 351 -14.06 1.09 42.05
N HIS A 352 -12.83 0.95 41.53
CA HIS A 352 -12.27 1.92 40.60
C HIS A 352 -13.08 1.89 39.30
N GLU A 353 -13.62 3.04 38.94
CA GLU A 353 -14.33 3.29 37.69
C GLU A 353 -13.39 4.03 36.73
N PHE A 354 -13.41 3.69 35.45
CA PHE A 354 -12.58 4.28 34.39
C PHE A 354 -13.46 5.13 33.49
N ASP A 355 -13.11 6.41 33.35
CA ASP A 355 -13.80 7.34 32.46
C ASP A 355 -13.67 6.94 30.97
N PRO A 356 -14.55 7.43 30.08
CA PRO A 356 -14.40 7.24 28.64
C PRO A 356 -13.08 7.83 28.10
N GLY A 357 -12.28 7.00 27.42
CA GLY A 357 -10.94 7.38 26.95
C GLY A 357 -10.15 6.22 26.33
N ASP A 358 -8.93 6.51 25.88
CA ASP A 358 -8.02 5.51 25.31
C ASP A 358 -7.06 4.98 26.40
N TYR A 359 -7.12 3.68 26.68
CA TYR A 359 -6.35 2.97 27.70
C TYR A 359 -5.45 1.90 27.07
N THR A 360 -4.37 1.55 27.77
CA THR A 360 -3.52 0.40 27.45
C THR A 360 -3.60 -0.60 28.59
N LEU A 361 -4.14 -1.78 28.32
CA LEU A 361 -4.19 -2.90 29.24
C LEU A 361 -3.04 -3.87 28.93
N ARG A 362 -2.03 -3.90 29.80
CA ARG A 362 -0.87 -4.77 29.70
C ARG A 362 -1.10 -6.06 30.49
N LEU A 363 -1.15 -7.19 29.76
CA LEU A 363 -1.30 -8.52 30.32
C LEU A 363 0.07 -9.20 30.43
N SER A 364 0.41 -9.63 31.64
CA SER A 364 1.67 -10.29 32.00
C SER A 364 1.37 -11.63 32.68
N GLY A 365 2.16 -12.67 32.42
CA GLY A 365 2.03 -13.98 33.08
C GLY A 365 0.89 -14.90 32.62
N PHE A 366 0.01 -14.46 31.72
CA PHE A 366 -1.06 -15.28 31.13
C PHE A 366 -0.59 -16.10 29.93
N SER A 367 -1.26 -17.23 29.66
CA SER A 367 -1.03 -18.03 28.44
C SER A 367 -1.65 -17.37 27.21
N THR A 368 -1.12 -17.66 26.01
CA THR A 368 -1.70 -17.16 24.74
C THR A 368 -3.16 -17.56 24.58
N ALA A 369 -3.55 -18.78 24.98
CA ALA A 369 -4.93 -19.25 24.91
C ALA A 369 -5.86 -18.46 25.86
N SER A 370 -5.39 -18.17 27.08
CA SER A 370 -6.11 -17.33 28.04
C SER A 370 -6.35 -15.92 27.49
N ILE A 371 -5.35 -15.34 26.81
CA ILE A 371 -5.44 -14.01 26.22
C ILE A 371 -6.38 -14.00 25.00
N THR A 372 -6.41 -15.06 24.18
CA THR A 372 -7.39 -15.19 23.08
C THR A 372 -8.83 -15.23 23.60
N LEU A 373 -9.13 -16.07 24.59
CA LEU A 373 -10.48 -16.15 25.19
C LEU A 373 -10.90 -14.83 25.85
N TYR A 374 -9.98 -14.18 26.55
CA TYR A 374 -10.24 -12.86 27.15
C TYR A 374 -10.44 -11.76 26.08
N LYS A 375 -9.72 -11.82 24.95
CA LYS A 375 -9.95 -10.92 23.81
C LYS A 375 -11.36 -11.05 23.25
N GLU A 376 -11.89 -12.27 23.15
CA GLU A 376 -13.29 -12.52 22.74
C GLU A 376 -14.29 -11.97 23.77
N SER A 377 -14.02 -12.16 25.07
CA SER A 377 -14.85 -11.59 26.15
C SER A 377 -14.84 -10.05 26.16
N LEU A 378 -13.70 -9.41 25.89
CA LEU A 378 -13.60 -7.95 25.72
C LEU A 378 -14.44 -7.43 24.54
N GLN A 379 -14.62 -8.23 23.48
CA GLN A 379 -15.46 -7.86 22.33
C GLN A 379 -16.97 -8.03 22.59
N GLN A 380 -17.37 -8.64 23.71
CA GLN A 380 -18.77 -8.81 24.12
C GLN A 380 -19.24 -7.74 25.14
N ASN A 381 -18.36 -6.80 25.52
CA ASN A 381 -18.67 -5.77 26.52
C ASN A 381 -19.18 -4.47 25.87
N ASP A 382 -20.46 -4.12 26.08
CA ASP A 382 -21.17 -2.93 25.55
C ASP A 382 -20.67 -1.58 26.14
N GLY A 383 -19.42 -1.26 25.85
CA GLY A 383 -18.70 -0.07 26.31
C GLY A 383 -17.18 -0.13 26.06
N LEU A 384 -16.66 -1.26 25.57
CA LEU A 384 -15.24 -1.47 25.25
C LEU A 384 -15.01 -1.73 23.77
N LYS A 385 -14.06 -1.02 23.18
CA LYS A 385 -13.60 -1.25 21.81
C LYS A 385 -12.12 -1.56 21.78
N LEU A 386 -11.78 -2.81 21.44
CA LEU A 386 -10.39 -3.22 21.24
C LEU A 386 -9.85 -2.61 19.94
N VAL A 387 -8.88 -1.70 20.07
CA VAL A 387 -8.27 -0.94 18.96
C VAL A 387 -7.05 -1.65 18.39
N MET A 388 -6.22 -2.25 19.25
CA MET A 388 -4.95 -2.86 18.85
C MET A 388 -4.53 -3.97 19.82
N VAL A 389 -3.84 -4.99 19.31
CA VAL A 389 -3.16 -6.02 20.10
C VAL A 389 -1.69 -6.05 19.68
N SER A 390 -0.77 -5.88 20.63
CA SER A 390 0.68 -5.97 20.40
C SER A 390 1.35 -6.82 21.47
N GLY A 391 1.99 -7.92 21.06
CA GLY A 391 2.68 -8.84 21.96
C GLY A 391 4.21 -8.74 21.86
N GLY A 392 4.89 -8.98 22.98
CA GLY A 392 6.35 -9.07 23.04
C GLY A 392 6.82 -9.91 24.23
N GLY A 393 8.14 -10.06 24.40
CA GLY A 393 8.71 -10.90 25.47
C GLY A 393 8.38 -10.44 26.90
N GLY A 394 7.80 -9.26 27.09
CA GLY A 394 7.38 -8.69 28.37
C GLY A 394 5.86 -8.63 28.60
N GLY A 395 5.04 -9.33 27.79
CA GLY A 395 3.57 -9.36 27.90
C GLY A 395 2.84 -9.06 26.59
N ILE A 396 1.52 -8.93 26.68
CA ILE A 396 0.67 -8.47 25.57
C ILE A 396 -0.04 -7.19 25.99
N ASP A 397 0.18 -6.12 25.21
CA ASP A 397 -0.48 -4.84 25.36
C ASP A 397 -1.73 -4.79 24.48
N LEU A 398 -2.88 -4.55 25.11
CA LEU A 398 -4.18 -4.35 24.47
C LEU A 398 -4.52 -2.85 24.52
N LYS A 399 -4.63 -2.19 23.36
CA LYS A 399 -5.18 -0.82 23.32
C LYS A 399 -6.69 -0.89 23.31
N LEU A 400 -7.31 -0.34 24.35
CA LEU A 400 -8.75 -0.33 24.56
C LEU A 400 -9.24 1.11 24.47
N LYS A 401 -10.36 1.32 23.77
CA LYS A 401 -11.13 2.56 23.87
C LYS A 401 -12.37 2.28 24.71
N VAL A 402 -12.47 2.99 25.83
CA VAL A 402 -13.60 2.97 26.75
C VAL A 402 -14.61 4.02 26.26
N GLU A 403 -15.81 3.59 25.90
CA GLU A 403 -16.87 4.47 25.35
C GLU A 403 -17.92 4.86 26.41
N ARG A 404 -17.92 4.18 27.57
CA ARG A 404 -18.78 4.44 28.75
C ARG A 404 -18.01 4.16 30.04
N PRO A 405 -18.33 4.80 31.18
CA PRO A 405 -17.70 4.49 32.46
C PRO A 405 -17.72 2.99 32.77
N LEU A 406 -16.55 2.42 33.07
CA LEU A 406 -16.35 0.97 33.22
C LEU A 406 -15.66 0.66 34.54
N ARG A 407 -16.12 -0.36 35.28
CA ARG A 407 -15.48 -0.74 36.55
C ARG A 407 -14.38 -1.77 36.34
N LEU A 408 -13.37 -1.72 37.21
CA LEU A 408 -12.25 -2.65 37.13
C LEU A 408 -12.65 -4.15 37.16
N PRO A 409 -13.64 -4.62 37.96
CA PRO A 409 -14.09 -6.01 37.92
C PRO A 409 -14.67 -6.43 36.56
N ASP A 410 -15.38 -5.52 35.89
CA ASP A 410 -15.97 -5.76 34.57
C ASP A 410 -14.87 -5.83 33.50
N LEU A 411 -13.89 -4.91 33.56
CA LEU A 411 -12.73 -4.91 32.68
C LEU A 411 -11.93 -6.22 32.77
N VAL A 412 -11.64 -6.72 33.99
CA VAL A 412 -10.85 -7.95 34.17
C VAL A 412 -11.69 -9.23 34.17
N SER A 413 -13.00 -9.15 33.88
CA SER A 413 -13.87 -10.31 33.77
C SER A 413 -13.33 -11.28 32.69
N GLY A 414 -13.37 -12.58 32.98
CA GLY A 414 -12.78 -13.61 32.12
C GLY A 414 -11.27 -13.86 32.30
N LEU A 415 -10.50 -12.95 32.94
CA LEU A 415 -9.11 -13.25 33.34
C LEU A 415 -9.08 -14.14 34.59
N THR A 416 -8.67 -15.39 34.44
CA THR A 416 -8.45 -16.32 35.56
C THR A 416 -7.02 -16.23 36.09
N ASN A 417 -6.84 -16.49 37.39
CA ASN A 417 -5.53 -16.50 38.07
C ASN A 417 -4.79 -15.13 38.11
N ILE A 418 -5.53 -14.01 38.17
CA ILE A 418 -4.96 -12.68 38.48
C ILE A 418 -4.25 -12.73 39.85
N THR A 419 -3.02 -12.22 39.93
CA THR A 419 -2.25 -12.08 41.18
C THR A 419 -2.06 -10.65 41.62
N ASN A 420 -2.01 -9.69 40.69
CA ASN A 420 -1.96 -8.26 40.98
C ASN A 420 -2.54 -7.43 39.83
N VAL A 421 -3.13 -6.28 40.16
CA VAL A 421 -3.55 -5.24 39.22
C VAL A 421 -2.96 -3.92 39.68
N ASP A 422 -2.19 -3.26 38.82
CA ASP A 422 -1.62 -1.94 39.04
C ASP A 422 -2.16 -0.97 37.96
N TYR A 423 -2.34 0.31 38.30
CA TYR A 423 -2.88 1.31 37.38
C TYR A 423 -2.14 2.64 37.53
N LYS A 424 -1.71 3.22 36.40
CA LYS A 424 -0.90 4.44 36.38
C LYS A 424 -1.30 5.33 35.21
N GLY A 425 -2.29 6.18 35.46
CA GLY A 425 -2.99 6.90 34.40
C GLY A 425 -3.65 5.91 33.43
N ASN A 426 -3.46 6.12 32.13
CA ASN A 426 -4.07 5.29 31.08
C ASN A 426 -3.43 3.90 30.92
N LEU A 427 -2.39 3.54 31.70
CA LEU A 427 -1.78 2.22 31.69
C LEU A 427 -2.31 1.36 32.85
N ILE A 428 -2.98 0.26 32.53
CA ILE A 428 -3.46 -0.75 33.47
C ILE A 428 -2.59 -2.00 33.27
N THR A 429 -1.95 -2.49 34.32
CA THR A 429 -1.07 -3.68 34.26
C THR A 429 -1.67 -4.80 35.10
N VAL A 430 -2.12 -5.87 34.44
CA VAL A 430 -2.65 -7.07 35.09
C VAL A 430 -1.61 -8.18 35.01
N ASN A 431 -1.22 -8.70 36.17
CA ASN A 431 -0.29 -9.81 36.29
C ASN A 431 -1.06 -11.07 36.67
N GLY A 432 -1.01 -12.08 35.81
CA GLY A 432 -1.49 -13.43 36.08
C GLY A 432 -0.41 -14.30 36.70
N LYS A 433 -0.82 -15.32 37.46
CA LYS A 433 0.05 -16.41 37.87
C LYS A 433 0.44 -17.21 36.62
N LYS A 434 1.73 -17.35 36.35
CA LYS A 434 2.22 -18.27 35.31
C LYS A 434 1.73 -19.68 35.63
N GLY A 435 0.95 -20.26 34.72
CA GLY A 435 0.59 -21.67 34.68
C GLY A 435 1.63 -22.50 33.96
#